data_AF-A0A2T1KU45-F1
#
_entry.id   AF-A0A2T1KU45-F1
#
_cell.length_a   1.000
_cell.length_b   1.000
_cell.length_c   1.000
_cell.angle_alpha   90.00
_cell.angle_beta   90.00
_cell.angle_gamma   90.00
#
_symmetry.space_group_name_H-M   'P 1'
#
loop_
_entity.id
_entity.type
_entity.pdbx_description
1 polymer ?
#
loop_
_entity_poly.entity_id
_entity_poly.type
_entity_poly.pdbx_seq_one_letter_code
_entity_poly.pdbx_strand_id
1 'polypeptide(L)'
;MKKVLGNLALISVLAMTGCATTGGERDYSQSLYLRGQFAWWDALPEYKVKKVDTGVYRTEIELKADGQPYEFKFGDANWSNGSNCGYLSEKDDKEVTLNTPVRANCSAVFENFRFTPPESAVYGFYFDVTGETPTVYIKKAN
;
A
#
# COMPACT_ATOMS: atom_id res chain seq x y z
N MET A 1 33.60 -66.34 14.41
CA MET A 1 32.54 -65.53 15.04
C MET A 1 32.78 -64.08 14.66
N LYS A 2 31.86 -63.47 13.90
CA LYS A 2 31.97 -62.10 13.37
C LYS A 2 31.66 -61.10 14.49
N LYS A 3 32.49 -60.06 14.66
CA LYS A 3 32.09 -58.83 15.37
C LYS A 3 32.51 -57.63 14.53
N VAL A 4 31.50 -56.93 14.02
CA VAL A 4 31.58 -55.68 13.27
C VAL A 4 31.20 -54.56 14.23
N LEU A 5 32.09 -53.62 14.48
CA LEU A 5 31.84 -52.31 15.09
C LEU A 5 32.89 -51.37 14.47
N GLY A 6 32.62 -50.28 13.78
CA GLY A 6 31.43 -49.43 13.70
C GLY A 6 31.96 -47.99 13.69
N ASN A 7 32.23 -47.44 12.50
CA ASN A 7 32.70 -46.06 12.31
C ASN A 7 31.64 -45.06 12.79
N LEU A 8 32.02 -44.06 13.60
CA LEU A 8 31.25 -42.83 13.78
C LEU A 8 32.07 -41.65 13.27
N ALA A 9 31.65 -41.11 12.12
CA ALA A 9 32.04 -39.76 11.67
C ALA A 9 30.96 -38.78 12.16
N LEU A 10 31.35 -37.78 12.96
CA LEU A 10 30.46 -36.66 13.30
C LEU A 10 30.40 -35.70 12.11
N ILE A 11 29.19 -35.51 11.57
CA ILE A 11 28.88 -34.45 10.61
C ILE A 11 28.09 -33.38 11.36
N SER A 12 28.72 -32.24 11.62
CA SER A 12 28.10 -31.04 12.17
C SER A 12 27.39 -30.28 11.05
N VAL A 13 26.06 -30.33 11.02
CA VAL A 13 25.24 -29.54 10.09
C VAL A 13 24.93 -28.19 10.75
N LEU A 14 25.49 -27.10 10.21
CA LEU A 14 25.02 -25.75 10.51
C LEU A 14 23.65 -25.56 9.85
N ALA A 15 22.59 -25.55 10.66
CA ALA A 15 21.26 -25.14 10.21
C ALA A 15 21.23 -23.61 10.08
N MET A 16 21.26 -23.12 8.84
CA MET A 16 20.90 -21.74 8.53
C MET A 16 19.40 -21.57 8.85
N THR A 17 19.08 -20.88 9.94
CA THR A 17 17.70 -20.46 10.24
C THR A 17 17.32 -19.33 9.28
N GLY A 18 16.88 -19.70 8.07
CA GLY A 18 16.13 -18.80 7.22
C GLY A 18 14.75 -18.60 7.83
N CYS A 19 14.45 -17.39 8.31
CA CYS A 19 13.06 -17.00 8.58
C CYS A 19 12.32 -16.95 7.25
N ALA A 20 11.72 -18.07 6.86
CA ALA A 20 10.70 -18.10 5.83
C ALA A 20 9.43 -17.52 6.45
N THR A 21 9.16 -16.23 6.25
CA THR A 21 7.84 -15.65 6.43
C THR A 21 6.92 -16.26 5.38
N THR A 22 6.25 -17.36 5.73
CA THR A 22 5.17 -17.96 4.95
C THR A 22 3.91 -17.09 5.09
N GLY A 23 3.94 -15.92 4.48
CA GLY A 23 2.76 -15.11 4.18
C GLY A 23 2.95 -14.66 2.74
N GLY A 24 2.19 -15.23 1.81
CA GLY A 24 2.27 -14.81 0.41
C GLY A 24 2.12 -13.29 0.31
N GLU A 25 2.83 -12.67 -0.64
CA GLU A 25 2.71 -11.24 -0.91
C GLU A 25 1.22 -10.88 -1.09
N ARG A 26 0.72 -9.96 -0.25
CA ARG A 26 -0.67 -9.55 -0.28
C ARG A 26 -0.94 -8.77 -1.58
N ASP A 27 -1.85 -9.29 -2.40
CA ASP A 27 -2.36 -8.56 -3.57
C ASP A 27 -3.46 -7.58 -3.17
N TYR A 28 -3.11 -6.29 -3.09
CA TYR A 28 -4.05 -5.23 -2.73
C TYR A 28 -5.11 -4.96 -3.81
N SER A 29 -4.92 -5.40 -5.06
CA SER A 29 -5.92 -5.24 -6.12
C SER A 29 -7.19 -6.07 -5.89
N GLN A 30 -7.15 -7.03 -4.97
CA GLN A 30 -8.30 -7.85 -4.61
C GLN A 30 -9.28 -7.12 -3.69
N SER A 31 -8.83 -6.15 -2.88
CA SER A 31 -9.65 -5.58 -1.81
C SER A 31 -9.49 -4.09 -1.53
N LEU A 32 -8.45 -3.43 -2.06
CA LEU A 32 -8.16 -2.03 -1.73
C LEU A 32 -8.82 -1.07 -2.73
N TYR A 33 -9.39 0.00 -2.20
CA TYR A 33 -10.06 1.07 -2.94
C TYR A 33 -9.43 2.41 -2.57
N LEU A 34 -9.40 3.34 -3.52
CA LEU A 34 -9.27 4.75 -3.19
C LEU A 34 -10.63 5.22 -2.65
N ARG A 35 -10.66 5.69 -1.41
CA ARG A 35 -11.87 6.16 -0.73
C ARG A 35 -11.66 7.61 -0.33
N GLY A 36 -12.66 8.46 -0.51
CA GLY A 36 -12.54 9.87 -0.19
C GLY A 36 -13.86 10.61 -0.30
N GLN A 37 -13.82 11.92 -0.08
CA GLN A 37 -15.01 12.77 -0.09
C GLN A 37 -15.79 12.70 -1.41
N PHE A 38 -15.09 12.55 -2.54
CA PHE A 38 -15.68 12.40 -3.88
C PHE A 38 -16.55 11.15 -4.06
N ALA A 39 -16.41 10.17 -3.16
CA ALA A 39 -17.17 8.92 -3.15
C ALA A 39 -18.03 8.77 -1.89
N TRP A 40 -18.23 9.84 -1.12
CA TRP A 40 -18.85 9.77 0.22
C TRP A 40 -18.20 8.72 1.13
N TRP A 41 -16.89 8.51 0.94
CA TRP A 41 -16.10 7.45 1.58
C TRP A 41 -16.51 6.01 1.26
N ASP A 42 -17.37 5.75 0.28
CA ASP A 42 -17.74 4.38 -0.10
C ASP A 42 -16.63 3.65 -0.87
N ALA A 43 -16.63 2.32 -0.76
CA ALA A 43 -15.73 1.44 -1.52
C ALA A 43 -16.34 1.12 -2.90
N LEU A 44 -16.29 2.09 -3.82
CA LEU A 44 -16.91 1.96 -5.13
C LEU A 44 -16.01 1.17 -6.12
N PRO A 45 -16.56 0.23 -6.92
CA PRO A 45 -15.78 -0.61 -7.84
C PRO A 45 -14.87 0.15 -8.81
N GLU A 46 -15.29 1.31 -9.29
CA GLU A 46 -14.53 2.19 -10.18
C GLU A 46 -13.25 2.75 -9.54
N TYR A 47 -13.20 2.83 -8.21
CA TYR A 47 -12.04 3.31 -7.45
C TYR A 47 -11.20 2.17 -6.87
N LYS A 48 -11.48 0.92 -7.24
CA LYS A 48 -10.65 -0.23 -6.86
C LYS A 48 -9.27 -0.13 -7.50
N VAL A 49 -8.22 -0.35 -6.72
CA VAL A 49 -6.86 -0.30 -7.24
C VAL A 49 -6.57 -1.49 -8.16
N LYS A 50 -5.77 -1.26 -9.20
CA LYS A 50 -5.26 -2.27 -10.11
C LYS A 50 -3.76 -2.39 -9.93
N LYS A 51 -3.23 -3.60 -9.97
CA LYS A 51 -1.77 -3.82 -9.97
C LYS A 51 -1.20 -3.32 -11.29
N VAL A 52 -0.20 -2.43 -11.23
CA VAL A 52 0.50 -1.87 -12.40
C VAL A 52 1.97 -2.25 -12.45
N ASP A 53 2.53 -2.69 -11.33
CA ASP A 53 3.84 -3.33 -11.22
C ASP A 53 3.87 -4.23 -9.98
N THR A 54 4.97 -4.94 -9.75
CA THR A 54 5.24 -5.67 -8.51
C THR A 54 5.21 -4.70 -7.33
N GLY A 55 4.30 -4.92 -6.37
CA GLY A 55 4.10 -4.02 -5.23
C GLY A 55 3.52 -2.63 -5.55
N VAL A 56 3.15 -2.32 -6.81
CA VAL A 56 2.62 -1.00 -7.17
C VAL A 56 1.20 -1.12 -7.70
N TYR A 57 0.30 -0.34 -7.10
CA TYR A 57 -1.12 -0.31 -7.42
C TYR A 57 -1.54 1.11 -7.82
N ARG A 58 -2.56 1.19 -8.68
CA ARG A 58 -3.08 2.47 -9.18
C ARG A 58 -4.59 2.42 -9.35
N THR A 59 -5.24 3.54 -9.08
CA THR A 59 -6.56 3.87 -9.67
C THR A 59 -6.54 5.30 -10.21
N GLU A 60 -7.59 5.68 -10.94
CA GLU A 60 -7.72 6.99 -11.55
C GLU A 60 -9.05 7.64 -11.18
N ILE A 61 -9.04 8.96 -11.06
CA ILE A 61 -10.23 9.75 -10.81
C ILE A 61 -10.12 11.11 -11.51
N GLU A 62 -11.23 11.59 -12.06
CA GLU A 62 -11.34 12.97 -12.53
C GLU A 62 -11.64 13.90 -11.33
N LEU A 63 -10.79 14.91 -11.13
CA LEU A 63 -10.95 15.91 -10.08
C LEU A 63 -11.13 17.29 -10.67
N LYS A 64 -11.86 18.15 -9.96
CA LYS A 64 -12.03 19.56 -10.32
C LYS A 64 -11.11 20.43 -9.47
N ALA A 65 -10.46 21.41 -10.09
CA ALA A 65 -9.66 22.41 -9.38
C ALA A 65 -10.53 23.58 -8.94
N ASP A 66 -11.27 23.39 -7.85
CA ASP A 66 -12.08 24.43 -7.20
C ASP A 66 -11.32 25.17 -6.07
N GLY A 67 -10.05 24.82 -5.87
CA GLY A 67 -9.18 25.38 -4.84
C GLY A 67 -9.32 24.73 -3.46
N GLN A 68 -10.22 23.75 -3.30
CA GLN A 68 -10.35 22.97 -2.07
C GLN A 68 -9.58 21.64 -2.16
N PRO A 69 -9.05 21.13 -1.05
CA PRO A 69 -8.44 19.81 -1.00
C PRO A 69 -9.52 18.73 -1.05
N TYR A 70 -9.24 17.66 -1.79
CA TYR A 70 -9.93 16.39 -1.60
C TYR A 70 -9.26 15.61 -0.48
N GLU A 71 -10.04 15.16 0.50
CA GLU A 71 -9.57 14.18 1.46
C GLU A 71 -9.76 12.75 0.94
N PHE A 72 -8.76 11.90 1.20
CA PHE A 72 -8.78 10.51 0.75
C PHE A 72 -7.90 9.57 1.61
N LYS A 73 -8.14 8.27 1.46
CA LYS A 73 -7.36 7.16 1.99
C LYS A 73 -7.38 6.00 0.99
N PHE A 74 -6.47 5.05 1.17
CA PHE A 74 -6.63 3.72 0.58
C PHE A 74 -7.23 2.79 1.64
N GLY A 75 -8.37 2.18 1.34
CA GLY A 75 -9.15 1.42 2.31
C GLY A 75 -9.74 0.16 1.67
N ASP A 76 -9.74 -0.96 2.40
CA ASP A 76 -10.71 -2.01 2.07
C ASP A 76 -12.13 -1.59 2.51
N ALA A 77 -13.15 -2.32 2.04
CA ALA A 77 -14.55 -1.98 2.30
C ALA A 77 -14.90 -1.93 3.80
N ASN A 78 -14.20 -2.72 4.62
CA ASN A 78 -14.48 -2.89 6.05
C ASN A 78 -13.58 -2.02 6.94
N TRP A 79 -12.72 -1.17 6.35
CA TRP A 79 -11.71 -0.40 7.10
C TRP A 79 -10.81 -1.28 7.97
N SER A 80 -10.48 -2.47 7.49
CA SER A 80 -9.75 -3.46 8.30
C SER A 80 -8.35 -2.96 8.66
N ASN A 81 -7.88 -3.37 9.84
CA ASN A 81 -6.50 -3.11 10.25
C ASN A 81 -5.51 -3.74 9.25
N GLY A 82 -4.49 -2.98 8.84
CA GLY A 82 -3.54 -3.35 7.78
C GLY A 82 -4.04 -3.07 6.36
N SER A 83 -5.28 -2.59 6.21
CA SER A 83 -5.90 -2.18 4.94
C SER A 83 -6.51 -0.78 4.99
N ASN A 84 -6.30 -0.05 6.08
CA ASN A 84 -6.86 1.28 6.30
C ASN A 84 -5.70 2.28 6.29
N CYS A 85 -5.28 2.67 5.08
CA CYS A 85 -4.04 3.39 4.82
C CYS A 85 -4.29 4.90 4.69
N GLY A 86 -3.83 5.62 5.70
CA GLY A 86 -3.83 7.08 5.81
C GLY A 86 -2.42 7.63 5.95
N TYR A 87 -2.26 8.94 6.16
CA TYR A 87 -0.93 9.53 6.34
C TYR A 87 -0.23 8.95 7.58
N LEU A 88 1.10 8.84 7.53
CA LEU A 88 1.90 8.41 8.67
C LEU A 88 2.19 9.57 9.64
N SER A 89 2.63 10.72 9.12
CA SER A 89 2.89 11.95 9.89
C SER A 89 1.97 13.07 9.39
N GLU A 90 1.23 13.71 10.30
CA GLU A 90 0.41 14.87 9.93
C GLU A 90 1.26 16.01 9.34
N LYS A 91 2.48 16.19 9.84
CA LYS A 91 3.39 17.26 9.40
C LYS A 91 3.94 17.02 8.00
N ASP A 92 4.32 15.78 7.70
CA ASP A 92 5.16 15.49 6.53
C ASP A 92 4.40 14.75 5.43
N ASP A 93 3.32 14.03 5.77
CA ASP A 93 2.68 13.08 4.87
C ASP A 93 1.21 13.41 4.58
N LYS A 94 0.58 14.35 5.30
CA LYS A 94 -0.84 14.71 5.12
C LYS A 94 -1.11 15.36 3.77
N GLU A 95 -0.27 16.31 3.36
CA GLU A 95 -0.44 17.04 2.10
C GLU A 95 0.32 16.33 0.99
N VAL A 96 -0.43 15.77 0.03
CA VAL A 96 0.16 15.09 -1.13
C VAL A 96 0.31 16.10 -2.26
N THR A 97 1.50 16.16 -2.86
CA THR A 97 1.77 16.98 -4.03
C THR A 97 2.10 16.10 -5.23
N LEU A 98 1.91 16.63 -6.44
CA LEU A 98 2.17 15.85 -7.65
C LEU A 98 3.62 15.34 -7.70
N ASN A 99 3.77 14.07 -8.03
CA ASN A 99 5.05 13.36 -8.18
C ASN A 99 5.91 13.26 -6.91
N THR A 100 5.36 13.58 -5.74
CA THR A 100 6.07 13.47 -4.46
C THR A 100 5.44 12.36 -3.63
N PRO A 101 6.16 11.26 -3.37
CA PRO A 101 5.70 10.22 -2.46
C PRO A 101 5.64 10.69 -1.01
N VAL A 102 4.56 10.33 -0.33
CA VAL A 102 4.36 10.48 1.12
C VAL A 102 4.16 9.10 1.75
N ARG A 103 4.44 8.96 3.04
CA ARG A 103 4.34 7.68 3.75
C ARG A 103 2.93 7.43 4.27
N ALA A 104 2.55 6.16 4.28
CA ALA A 104 1.24 5.73 4.76
C ALA A 104 1.35 4.81 5.99
N ASN A 105 0.40 4.97 6.92
CA ASN A 105 0.10 4.04 7.99
C ASN A 105 -1.17 3.25 7.64
N CYS A 106 -1.09 1.92 7.51
CA CYS A 106 -2.22 1.05 7.15
C CYS A 106 -3.11 0.61 8.32
N SER A 107 -2.92 1.22 9.49
CA SER A 107 -3.78 1.12 10.67
C SER A 107 -4.44 2.46 11.02
N ALA A 108 -4.51 3.39 10.07
CA ALA A 108 -5.04 4.73 10.27
C ALA A 108 -6.54 4.70 10.58
N VAL A 109 -7.01 5.52 11.51
CA VAL A 109 -8.44 5.72 11.78
C VAL A 109 -8.92 7.01 11.12
N PHE A 110 -8.30 8.15 11.46
CA PHE A 110 -8.72 9.48 11.04
C PHE A 110 -7.70 10.21 10.16
N GLU A 111 -6.57 9.57 9.85
CA GLU A 111 -5.44 10.17 9.15
C GLU A 111 -5.69 10.27 7.63
N ASN A 112 -6.60 11.15 7.20
CA ASN A 112 -6.92 11.38 5.79
C ASN A 112 -5.82 12.20 5.10
N PHE A 113 -5.32 11.71 3.96
CA PHE A 113 -4.49 12.52 3.06
C PHE A 113 -5.31 13.66 2.47
N ARG A 114 -4.63 14.73 2.04
CA ARG A 114 -5.20 15.87 1.32
C ARG A 114 -4.49 16.07 0.00
N PHE A 115 -5.26 16.33 -1.05
CA PHE A 115 -4.73 16.71 -2.36
C PHE A 115 -5.58 17.83 -2.95
N THR A 116 -4.97 18.97 -3.23
CA THR A 116 -5.59 20.06 -3.99
C THR A 116 -5.11 19.98 -5.44
N PRO A 117 -5.97 19.58 -6.39
CA PRO A 117 -5.56 19.48 -7.79
C PRO A 117 -5.22 20.88 -8.35
N PRO A 118 -4.08 21.06 -9.02
CA PRO A 118 -3.72 22.36 -9.62
C PRO A 118 -4.59 22.74 -10.82
N GLU A 119 -5.20 21.75 -11.48
CA GLU A 119 -6.10 21.93 -12.63
C GLU A 119 -7.16 20.82 -12.66
N SER A 120 -8.27 21.05 -13.36
CA SER A 120 -9.28 20.00 -13.55
C SER A 120 -8.75 18.96 -14.54
N ALA A 121 -8.55 17.73 -14.09
CA ALA A 121 -7.95 16.66 -14.90
C ALA A 121 -8.22 15.28 -14.29
N VAL A 122 -7.84 14.23 -15.02
CA VAL A 122 -7.74 12.88 -14.48
C VAL A 122 -6.38 12.73 -13.78
N TYR A 123 -6.40 12.16 -12.58
CA TYR A 123 -5.22 11.92 -11.76
C TYR A 123 -5.11 10.43 -11.43
N GLY A 124 -3.91 9.87 -11.60
CA GLY A 124 -3.55 8.55 -11.12
C GLY A 124 -3.08 8.62 -9.67
N PHE A 125 -3.79 7.93 -8.79
CA PHE A 125 -3.43 7.74 -7.39
C PHE A 125 -2.73 6.40 -7.24
N TYR A 126 -1.50 6.44 -6.74
CA TYR A 126 -0.66 5.25 -6.60
C TYR A 126 -0.52 4.86 -5.14
N PHE A 127 -0.52 3.56 -4.90
CA PHE A 127 -0.20 2.93 -3.63
C PHE A 127 0.96 1.96 -3.87
N ASP A 128 2.10 2.25 -3.28
CA ASP A 128 3.36 1.55 -3.49
C ASP A 128 3.81 0.89 -2.18
N VAL A 129 3.90 -0.43 -2.18
CA VAL A 129 4.32 -1.26 -1.04
C VAL A 129 5.65 -1.96 -1.28
N THR A 130 6.46 -1.47 -2.23
CA THR A 130 7.78 -2.06 -2.54
C THR A 130 8.82 -1.80 -1.45
N GLY A 131 8.67 -0.73 -0.68
CA GLY A 131 9.52 -0.39 0.47
C GLY A 131 8.99 -0.92 1.80
N GLU A 132 9.79 -0.75 2.86
CA GLU A 132 9.41 -1.15 4.23
C GLU A 132 8.16 -0.42 4.74
N THR A 133 7.99 0.85 4.35
CA THR A 133 6.83 1.67 4.64
C THR A 133 6.07 1.95 3.35
N PRO A 134 4.76 1.64 3.26
CA PRO A 134 3.96 1.98 2.10
C PRO A 134 4.01 3.48 1.79
N THR A 135 4.01 3.83 0.51
CA THR A 135 3.93 5.21 0.06
C THR A 135 2.76 5.46 -0.86
N VAL A 136 2.32 6.71 -0.89
CA VAL A 136 1.26 7.20 -1.76
C VAL A 136 1.81 8.36 -2.57
N TYR A 137 1.52 8.38 -3.87
CA TYR A 137 1.83 9.52 -4.73
C TYR A 137 0.77 9.70 -5.80
N ILE A 138 0.68 10.92 -6.32
CA ILE A 138 -0.30 11.29 -7.33
C ILE A 138 0.43 11.80 -8.57
N LYS A 139 -0.03 11.36 -9.75
CA LYS A 139 0.43 11.86 -11.05
C LYS A 139 -0.78 12.30 -11.86
N LYS A 140 -0.64 13.32 -12.69
CA LYS A 140 -1.64 13.59 -13.73
C LYS A 140 -1.68 12.39 -14.68
N ALA A 141 -2.87 11.90 -15.01
CA ALA A 141 -3.02 10.85 -16.01
C ALA A 141 -2.81 11.47 -17.41
N ASN A 142 -2.12 10.73 -18.29
CA ASN A 142 -1.86 11.13 -19.67
C ASN A 142 -3.03 10.78 -20.58
#